data_AF-A0A226WPR4-F1
#
_entry.id   AF-A0A226WPR4-F1
#
_cell.length_a   1.000
_cell.length_b   1.000
_cell.length_c   1.000
_cell.angle_alpha   90.00
_cell.angle_beta   90.00
_cell.angle_gamma   90.00
#
_symmetry.space_group_name_H-M   'P 1'
#
loop_
_entity.id
_entity.type
_entity.pdbx_description
1 polymer ?
#
loop_
_entity_poly.entity_id
_entity_poly.type
_entity_poly.pdbx_seq_one_letter_code
_entity_poly.pdbx_strand_id
1 'polypeptide(L)'
;MRLDVKPIVVVGETPGPFRRVGIVPSGTFAGERLSGKVLDGGSDWQTVRSDASTTLDVRLILQTDDAVNITMAYRGLRHGPADVIQRLEKGEEVDPASYYFRISPLFEAPAGKYEWLNRIIAVGTGHRFAYGPVYSVFEIL
;
A
#
# COMPACT_ATOMS: atom_id res chain seq x y z
N MET A 1 5.82 3.94 6.32
CA MET A 1 4.52 4.50 5.90
C MET A 1 3.40 3.64 6.45
N ARG A 2 2.57 4.20 7.33
CA ARG A 2 1.36 3.57 7.84
C ARG A 2 0.15 4.10 7.07
N LEU A 3 -0.73 3.21 6.62
CA LEU A 3 -2.02 3.58 6.03
C LEU A 3 -3.14 3.14 6.95
N ASP A 4 -4.12 4.01 7.17
CA ASP A 4 -5.37 3.62 7.80
C ASP A 4 -6.37 3.25 6.69
N VAL A 5 -7.11 2.15 6.88
CA VAL A 5 -7.99 1.57 5.86
C VAL A 5 -9.36 1.34 6.49
N LYS A 6 -10.40 1.84 5.84
CA LYS A 6 -11.79 1.55 6.24
C LYS A 6 -12.10 0.05 6.09
N PRO A 7 -13.18 -0.47 6.70
CA PRO A 7 -13.66 -1.80 6.39
C PRO A 7 -13.71 -2.05 4.88
N ILE A 8 -13.15 -3.19 4.45
CA ILE A 8 -12.99 -3.50 3.04
C ILE A 8 -14.36 -3.57 2.37
N VAL A 9 -14.50 -2.88 1.24
CA VAL A 9 -15.69 -2.97 0.39
C VAL A 9 -15.52 -4.16 -0.53
N VAL A 10 -16.35 -5.20 -0.32
CA VAL A 10 -16.36 -6.38 -1.19
C VAL A 10 -17.29 -6.11 -2.36
N VAL A 11 -16.74 -6.15 -3.58
CA VAL A 11 -17.54 -6.12 -4.82
C VAL A 11 -17.98 -7.53 -5.18
N GLY A 12 -17.10 -8.52 -4.99
CA GLY A 12 -17.39 -9.93 -5.24
C GLY A 12 -16.88 -10.38 -6.60
N GLU A 13 -17.52 -11.44 -7.13
CA GLU A 13 -17.24 -11.96 -8.46
C GLU A 13 -17.58 -10.93 -9.54
N THR A 14 -16.68 -10.76 -10.51
CA THR A 14 -16.89 -9.92 -11.70
C THR A 14 -16.58 -10.75 -12.94
N PRO A 15 -16.92 -10.29 -14.17
CA PRO A 15 -16.48 -10.99 -15.38
C PRO A 15 -14.96 -11.17 -15.48
N GLY A 16 -14.19 -10.34 -14.76
CA GLY A 16 -12.76 -10.51 -14.59
C GLY A 16 -12.42 -11.14 -13.24
N PRO A 17 -11.69 -10.45 -12.35
CA PRO A 17 -11.30 -11.00 -11.06
C PRO A 17 -12.38 -10.84 -9.98
N PHE A 18 -12.28 -11.64 -8.90
CA PHE A 18 -12.91 -11.30 -7.64
C PHE A 18 -12.32 -9.98 -7.11
N ARG A 19 -13.19 -8.98 -6.92
CA ARG A 19 -12.80 -7.60 -6.60
C ARG A 19 -13.17 -7.23 -5.17
N ARG A 20 -12.23 -6.59 -4.48
CA ARG A 20 -12.49 -5.85 -3.24
C ARG A 20 -11.68 -4.56 -3.23
N VAL A 21 -12.16 -3.55 -2.51
CA VAL A 21 -11.56 -2.21 -2.50
C VAL A 21 -11.29 -1.77 -1.08
N GLY A 22 -10.04 -1.39 -0.81
CA GLY A 22 -9.65 -0.72 0.43
C GLY A 22 -9.71 0.79 0.25
N ILE A 23 -10.44 1.49 1.10
CA ILE A 23 -10.49 2.96 1.09
C ILE A 23 -9.50 3.48 2.13
N VAL A 24 -8.60 4.37 1.71
CA VAL A 24 -7.50 4.92 2.52
C VAL A 24 -7.80 6.39 2.83
N PRO A 25 -8.47 6.71 3.95
CA PRO A 25 -8.80 8.08 4.31
C PRO A 25 -7.62 8.86 4.90
N SER A 26 -6.61 8.17 5.44
CA SER A 26 -5.49 8.79 6.13
C SER A 26 -4.29 7.85 6.23
N GLY A 27 -3.19 8.41 6.71
CA GLY A 27 -1.96 7.69 6.98
C GLY A 27 -0.82 8.65 7.29
N THR A 28 0.32 8.10 7.64
CA THR A 28 1.55 8.85 7.93
C THR A 28 2.76 8.18 7.31
N PHE A 29 3.77 8.96 6.97
CA PHE A 29 5.07 8.45 6.54
C PHE A 29 6.18 9.28 7.17
N ALA A 30 7.29 8.62 7.45
CA ALA A 30 8.47 9.24 8.00
C ALA A 30 9.71 8.50 7.47
N GLY A 31 10.76 9.27 7.23
CA GLY A 31 12.05 8.83 6.74
C GLY A 31 13.04 9.99 6.75
N GLU A 32 14.32 9.70 6.53
CA GLU A 32 15.39 10.71 6.60
C GLU A 32 15.17 11.89 5.64
N ARG A 33 14.74 11.60 4.40
CA ARG A 33 14.56 12.60 3.33
C ARG A 33 13.10 12.99 3.07
N LEU A 34 12.14 12.29 3.67
CA LEU A 34 10.71 12.40 3.32
C LEU A 34 9.82 12.02 4.51
N SER A 35 9.04 12.99 5.01
CA SER A 35 8.08 12.82 6.12
C SER A 35 6.81 13.64 5.86
N GLY A 36 5.68 13.17 6.39
CA GLY A 36 4.38 13.79 6.17
C GLY A 36 3.18 12.87 6.40
N LYS A 37 2.06 13.21 5.78
CA LYS A 37 0.77 12.54 5.91
C LYS A 37 0.17 12.14 4.56
N VAL A 38 -0.68 11.12 4.58
CA VAL A 38 -1.51 10.73 3.43
C VAL A 38 -2.82 11.52 3.50
N LEU A 39 -3.19 12.16 2.41
CA LEU A 39 -4.47 12.87 2.28
C LEU A 39 -5.61 11.89 1.97
N ASP A 40 -6.84 12.31 2.28
CA ASP A 40 -8.04 11.57 1.93
C ASP A 40 -8.21 11.41 0.41
N GLY A 41 -8.97 10.39 0.00
CA GLY A 41 -9.24 10.06 -1.40
C GLY A 41 -8.40 8.91 -1.96
N GLY A 42 -7.53 8.31 -1.16
CA GLY A 42 -6.75 7.14 -1.55
C GLY A 42 -7.58 5.85 -1.62
N SER A 43 -7.20 4.93 -2.49
CA SER A 43 -7.82 3.60 -2.55
C SER A 43 -6.89 2.53 -3.11
N ASP A 44 -7.16 1.29 -2.72
CA ASP A 44 -6.50 0.06 -3.17
C ASP A 44 -7.52 -0.86 -3.83
N TRP A 45 -7.38 -1.03 -5.15
CA TRP A 45 -8.21 -1.89 -5.96
C TRP A 45 -7.61 -3.29 -5.99
N GLN A 46 -8.01 -4.11 -5.01
CA GLN A 46 -7.49 -5.46 -4.83
C GLN A 46 -8.17 -6.46 -5.74
N THR A 47 -7.38 -7.36 -6.33
CA THR A 47 -7.85 -8.52 -7.07
C THR A 47 -7.44 -9.76 -6.29
N VAL A 48 -8.41 -10.59 -5.91
CA VAL A 48 -8.14 -11.93 -5.39
C VAL A 48 -8.09 -12.88 -6.58
N ARG A 49 -6.92 -13.49 -6.79
CA ARG A 49 -6.67 -14.41 -7.90
C ARG A 49 -7.11 -15.84 -7.54
N SER A 50 -7.22 -16.69 -8.55
CA SER A 50 -7.56 -18.11 -8.39
C SER A 50 -6.50 -18.92 -7.63
N ASP A 51 -5.25 -18.46 -7.59
CA ASP A 51 -4.16 -19.03 -6.78
C ASP A 51 -4.16 -18.53 -5.32
N ALA A 52 -5.25 -17.90 -4.88
CA ALA A 52 -5.42 -17.25 -3.58
C ALA A 52 -4.47 -16.07 -3.29
N SER A 53 -3.64 -15.65 -4.25
CA SER A 53 -2.85 -14.43 -4.10
C SER A 53 -3.73 -13.18 -4.29
N THR A 54 -3.36 -12.09 -3.62
CA THR A 54 -4.00 -10.78 -3.80
C THR A 54 -3.03 -9.85 -4.51
N THR A 55 -3.44 -9.26 -5.64
CA THR A 55 -2.72 -8.11 -6.20
C THR A 55 -3.32 -6.80 -5.74
N LEU A 56 -2.46 -5.81 -5.64
CA LEU A 56 -2.81 -4.45 -5.25
C LEU A 56 -2.68 -3.50 -6.44
N ASP A 57 -3.53 -2.50 -6.47
CA ASP A 57 -3.47 -1.37 -7.41
C ASP A 57 -3.91 -0.12 -6.66
N VAL A 58 -2.93 0.65 -6.20
CA VAL A 58 -3.13 1.70 -5.21
C VAL A 58 -2.77 3.05 -5.77
N ARG A 59 -3.58 4.06 -5.44
CA ARG A 59 -3.28 5.47 -5.66
C ARG A 59 -3.49 6.26 -4.37
N LEU A 60 -2.50 7.07 -4.01
CA LEU A 60 -2.48 7.92 -2.83
C LEU A 60 -2.02 9.33 -3.21
N ILE A 61 -2.40 10.30 -2.37
CA ILE A 61 -1.82 11.64 -2.36
C ILE A 61 -1.06 11.80 -1.04
N LEU A 62 0.24 12.05 -1.14
CA LEU A 62 1.13 12.34 -0.02
C LEU A 62 1.27 13.85 0.12
N GLN A 63 1.21 14.36 1.34
CA GLN A 63 1.55 15.74 1.67
C GLN A 63 2.71 15.74 2.66
N THR A 64 3.82 16.33 2.26
CA THR A 64 5.01 16.46 3.10
C THR A 64 4.78 17.47 4.23
N ASP A 65 5.61 17.42 5.27
CA ASP A 65 5.54 18.35 6.40
C ASP A 65 5.77 19.82 5.98
N ASP A 66 6.49 20.05 4.89
CA ASP A 66 6.66 21.36 4.23
C ASP A 66 5.62 21.62 3.12
N ALA A 67 4.47 20.94 3.18
CA ALA A 67 3.27 21.18 2.38
C ALA A 67 3.39 20.95 0.85
N VAL A 68 4.36 20.14 0.41
CA VAL A 68 4.44 19.70 -0.99
C VAL A 68 3.56 18.45 -1.19
N ASN A 69 2.71 18.47 -2.21
CA ASN A 69 1.89 17.32 -2.58
C ASN A 69 2.62 16.46 -3.63
N ILE A 70 2.61 15.14 -3.41
CA ILE A 70 3.26 14.13 -4.25
C ILE A 70 2.23 13.03 -4.49
N THR A 71 2.05 12.59 -5.74
CA THR A 71 1.23 11.41 -6.00
C THR A 71 2.08 10.16 -5.83
N MET A 72 1.49 9.10 -5.28
CA MET A 72 2.12 7.80 -5.17
C MET A 72 1.16 6.76 -5.72
N ALA A 73 1.62 6.02 -6.72
CA ALA A 73 0.90 4.86 -7.25
C ALA A 73 1.75 3.62 -7.06
N TYR A 74 1.15 2.50 -6.66
CA TYR A 74 1.88 1.26 -6.54
C TYR A 74 1.05 0.05 -6.88
N ARG A 75 1.74 -0.94 -7.48
CA ARG A 75 1.25 -2.31 -7.57
C ARG A 75 1.95 -3.17 -6.54
N GLY A 76 1.29 -4.25 -6.14
CA GLY A 76 1.86 -5.19 -5.19
C GLY A 76 1.29 -6.59 -5.31
N LEU A 77 1.93 -7.52 -4.61
CA LEU A 77 1.49 -8.90 -4.49
C LEU A 77 1.55 -9.31 -3.02
N ARG A 78 0.48 -9.95 -2.56
CA ARG A 78 0.40 -10.58 -1.24
C ARG A 78 -0.06 -12.02 -1.37
N HIS A 79 0.69 -12.96 -0.77
CA HIS A 79 0.30 -14.36 -0.65
C HIS A 79 1.04 -15.02 0.52
N GLY A 80 0.60 -16.20 0.95
CA GLY A 80 1.21 -16.94 2.04
C GLY A 80 0.45 -18.25 2.29
N PRO A 81 0.88 -19.04 3.27
CA PRO A 81 0.14 -20.23 3.71
C PRO A 81 -1.32 -19.88 4.07
N ALA A 82 -2.25 -20.79 3.77
CA ALA A 82 -3.68 -20.51 3.89
C ALA A 82 -4.11 -20.16 5.32
N ASP A 83 -3.55 -20.84 6.31
CA ASP A 83 -3.79 -20.58 7.74
C ASP A 83 -3.31 -19.18 8.15
N VAL A 84 -2.14 -18.76 7.67
CA VAL A 84 -1.58 -17.42 7.89
C VAL A 84 -2.47 -16.34 7.27
N ILE A 85 -2.93 -16.55 6.03
CA ILE A 85 -3.82 -15.60 5.34
C ILE A 85 -5.18 -15.49 6.04
N GLN A 86 -5.77 -16.61 6.49
CA GLN A 86 -7.05 -16.59 7.22
C GLN A 86 -6.95 -15.79 8.53
N ARG A 87 -5.86 -15.94 9.28
CA ARG A 87 -5.59 -15.16 10.49
C ARG A 87 -5.46 -13.67 10.18
N LEU A 88 -4.72 -13.32 9.11
CA LEU A 88 -4.63 -11.95 8.62
C LEU A 88 -5.98 -11.35 8.21
N GLU A 89 -6.89 -12.14 7.62
CA GLU A 89 -8.23 -11.69 7.24
C GLU A 89 -9.16 -11.49 8.43
N LYS A 90 -8.93 -12.21 9.52
CA LYS A 90 -9.58 -11.97 10.83
C LYS A 90 -9.01 -10.77 11.59
N GLY A 91 -7.93 -10.16 11.08
CA GLY A 91 -7.25 -9.04 11.72
C GLY A 91 -6.35 -9.44 12.88
N GLU A 92 -6.01 -10.72 13.00
CA GLU A 92 -5.03 -11.18 13.99
C GLU A 92 -3.63 -10.64 13.67
N GLU A 93 -2.82 -10.47 14.70
CA GLU A 93 -1.41 -10.16 14.53
C GLU A 93 -0.65 -11.39 14.03
N VAL A 94 0.13 -11.19 12.97
CA VAL A 94 0.89 -12.22 12.28
C VAL A 94 2.27 -11.67 11.95
N ASP A 95 3.29 -12.51 12.12
CA ASP A 95 4.67 -12.18 11.77
C ASP A 95 4.77 -11.87 10.26
N PRO A 96 5.24 -10.67 9.84
CA PRO A 96 5.38 -10.31 8.43
C PRO A 96 6.38 -11.18 7.66
N ALA A 97 7.25 -11.95 8.34
CA ALA A 97 8.13 -12.93 7.69
C ALA A 97 7.38 -14.21 7.25
N SER A 98 6.18 -14.46 7.76
CA SER A 98 5.40 -15.69 7.47
C SER A 98 4.59 -15.62 6.18
N TYR A 99 4.54 -14.47 5.51
CA TYR A 99 3.85 -14.29 4.24
C TYR A 99 4.59 -13.30 3.33
N TYR A 100 4.36 -13.43 2.03
CA TYR A 100 4.90 -12.50 1.05
C TYR A 100 3.99 -11.28 0.94
N PHE A 101 4.56 -10.07 1.06
CA PHE A 101 3.85 -8.81 0.82
C PHE A 101 4.85 -7.75 0.34
N ARG A 102 4.86 -7.49 -0.96
CA ARG A 102 5.79 -6.54 -1.61
C ARG A 102 5.04 -5.60 -2.54
N ILE A 103 5.53 -4.36 -2.62
CA ILE A 103 5.00 -3.31 -3.50
C ILE A 103 6.13 -2.68 -4.33
N SER A 104 5.77 -2.10 -5.48
CA SER A 104 6.66 -1.31 -6.33
C SER A 104 6.05 0.08 -6.53
N PRO A 105 6.34 1.03 -5.64
CA PRO A 105 5.82 2.39 -5.77
C PRO A 105 6.56 3.22 -6.82
N LEU A 106 5.77 4.06 -7.47
CA LEU A 106 6.21 5.15 -8.33
C LEU A 106 5.62 6.46 -7.79
N PHE A 107 6.34 7.54 -8.01
CA PHE A 107 6.01 8.87 -7.49
C PHE A 107 5.92 9.87 -8.64
N GLU A 108 5.05 10.86 -8.47
CA GLU A 108 5.07 12.08 -9.27
C GLU A 108 5.14 13.28 -8.30
N ALA A 109 6.27 13.97 -8.34
CA ALA A 109 6.56 15.14 -7.52
C ALA A 109 6.77 16.39 -8.40
N PRO A 110 6.36 17.58 -7.93
CA PRO A 110 6.64 18.83 -8.64
C PRO A 110 8.15 19.13 -8.63
N ALA A 111 8.58 20.02 -9.53
CA ALA A 111 9.96 20.51 -9.57
C ALA A 111 10.38 21.12 -8.21
N GLY A 112 11.63 20.86 -7.80
CA GLY A 112 12.18 21.35 -6.52
C GLY A 112 12.68 20.23 -5.61
N LYS A 113 12.50 20.41 -4.29
CA LYS A 113 13.14 19.58 -3.24
C LYS A 113 12.92 18.07 -3.39
N TYR A 114 11.75 17.66 -3.86
CA TYR A 114 11.34 16.25 -3.96
C TYR A 114 11.39 15.69 -5.38
N GLU A 115 11.90 16.44 -6.36
CA GLU A 115 11.98 16.04 -7.77
C GLU A 115 12.81 14.76 -7.98
N TRP A 116 13.73 14.46 -7.07
CA TRP A 116 14.52 13.22 -7.09
C TRP A 116 13.66 11.95 -7.07
N LEU A 117 12.46 11.99 -6.47
CA LEU A 117 11.53 10.85 -6.45
C LEU A 117 11.08 10.43 -7.85
N ASN A 118 11.06 11.36 -8.81
CA ASN A 118 10.69 11.09 -10.19
C ASN A 118 11.74 10.27 -10.95
N ARG A 119 12.93 10.05 -10.35
CA ARG A 119 14.11 9.50 -11.02
C ARG A 119 14.66 8.24 -10.35
N ILE A 120 13.89 7.65 -9.45
CA ILE A 120 14.27 6.41 -8.75
C ILE A 120 13.29 5.28 -9.06
N ILE A 121 13.77 4.05 -8.88
CA ILE A 121 12.91 2.89 -8.67
C ILE A 121 12.84 2.64 -7.18
N ALA A 122 11.64 2.36 -6.67
CA ALA A 122 11.44 2.01 -5.28
C ALA A 122 10.72 0.67 -5.14
N VAL A 123 11.01 -0.01 -4.03
CA VAL A 123 10.32 -1.22 -3.59
C VAL A 123 9.89 -1.07 -2.14
N GLY A 124 8.88 -1.83 -1.72
CA GLY A 124 8.46 -1.84 -0.33
C GLY A 124 8.10 -3.21 0.20
N THR A 125 8.30 -3.38 1.50
CA THR A 125 7.87 -4.55 2.27
C THR A 125 6.66 -4.18 3.11
N GLY A 126 5.63 -5.03 3.14
CA GLY A 126 4.37 -4.77 3.83
C GLY A 126 4.15 -5.64 5.06
N HIS A 127 3.70 -5.02 6.15
CA HIS A 127 3.14 -5.66 7.33
C HIS A 127 1.66 -5.30 7.43
N ARG A 128 0.76 -6.29 7.55
CA ARG A 128 -0.67 -6.04 7.63
C ARG A 128 -1.12 -6.03 9.09
N PHE A 129 -1.83 -4.99 9.47
CA PHE A 129 -2.53 -4.87 10.75
C PHE A 129 -4.04 -4.73 10.52
N ALA A 130 -4.83 -4.83 11.60
CA ALA A 130 -6.28 -4.67 11.56
C ALA A 130 -6.71 -3.29 11.02
N TYR A 131 -5.95 -2.23 11.31
CA TYR A 131 -6.24 -0.87 10.83
C TYR A 131 -5.80 -0.62 9.39
N GLY A 132 -4.96 -1.47 8.81
CA GLY A 132 -4.34 -1.24 7.49
C GLY A 132 -2.88 -1.69 7.42
N PRO A 133 -2.24 -1.54 6.25
CA PRO A 133 -0.85 -1.93 6.06
C PRO A 133 0.13 -0.87 6.58
N VAL A 134 1.27 -1.35 7.07
CA VAL A 134 2.49 -0.57 7.27
C VAL A 134 3.52 -1.04 6.25
N TYR A 135 4.12 -0.10 5.53
CA TYR A 135 5.17 -0.35 4.56
C TYR A 135 6.48 0.30 4.98
N SER A 136 7.58 -0.44 4.80
CA SER A 136 8.91 0.15 4.65
C SER A 136 9.21 0.27 3.16
N VAL A 137 9.62 1.45 2.70
CA VAL A 137 9.85 1.77 1.28
C VAL A 137 11.31 2.16 1.10
N PHE A 138 11.94 1.63 0.06
CA PHE A 138 13.37 1.75 -0.20
C PHE A 138 13.58 2.13 -1.66
N GLU A 139 14.50 3.06 -1.93
CA GLU A 139 15.03 3.26 -3.28
C GLU A 139 15.99 2.12 -3.64
N ILE A 140 16.06 1.79 -4.91
CA ILE A 140 17.04 0.84 -5.46
C ILE A 140 18.23 1.64 -6.01
N LEU A 141 19.45 1.23 -5.63
CA LEU A 141 20.73 1.81 -6.04
C LEU A 141 21.48 0.89 -7.00
#